data_AF-V4A6Y6-F1
#
_entry.id   AF-V4A6Y6-F1
#
_cell.length_a   1.000
_cell.length_b   1.000
_cell.length_c   1.000
_cell.angle_alpha   90.00
_cell.angle_beta   90.00
_cell.angle_gamma   90.00
#
_symmetry.space_group_name_H-M   'P 1'
#
loop_
_entity.id
_entity.type
_entity.pdbx_description
1 polymer ?
#
loop_
_entity_poly.entity_id
_entity_poly.type
_entity_poly.pdbx_seq_one_letter_code
_entity_poly.pdbx_strand_id
1 'polypeptide(L)'
;MYTNSVFLCSLNSGKVLIEQSVALIPPKYLYPLGGESFTYDVINNQDGIFPNSTDCFTVGPNHPQLSFSAMYFDRNVNKYADVRIPSDNSISNIGFTVLFNALDPSGYLFHYRSDNQGNINFITEMYVKIDNGQVISKIDSSGYSTSPLVFPVGANGPHTISLNTWIMISLTNSAVNGTTYLFIDTLVEQFTHGFNFSVKTPGKLRFGASLLSPYNAFHGFMTCGALYNVASGFDNITEILQKCSEKNWPNSPPNITTNINFNSWILLGILRETNQLLVSIDDSIFHISDTCGSFGLSGNAYIEIGNSERGSIGFRGSMRCLVLFNELLDTNVGSTMDHYCTSAQSDAVANVINNCDVQPLSERKYLLLRHNMKPVNTFQQLSSAIFRSLPACAAHCFTLAYCRSFTYNDSYCVTYDEVTAAGLIDSPGLRYFILAI
;
A
#
# COMPACT_ATOMS: atom_id res chain seq x y z
N MET A 1 10.64 0.36 -47.20
CA MET A 1 9.50 -0.21 -47.98
C MET A 1 9.64 -1.72 -47.95
N TYR A 2 8.70 -2.42 -47.33
CA TYR A 2 8.11 -3.69 -47.75
C TYR A 2 7.18 -4.15 -46.62
N THR A 3 5.89 -3.94 -46.87
CA THR A 3 4.73 -4.50 -46.17
C THR A 3 4.64 -5.99 -46.46
N ASN A 4 4.46 -6.82 -45.44
CA ASN A 4 3.91 -8.17 -45.63
C ASN A 4 2.57 -8.25 -44.88
N SER A 5 1.51 -8.16 -45.67
CA SER A 5 0.13 -8.47 -45.27
C SER A 5 -0.16 -9.91 -45.67
N VAL A 6 -0.62 -10.72 -44.73
CA VAL A 6 -1.20 -12.04 -45.04
C VAL A 6 -2.72 -11.90 -44.96
N PHE A 7 -3.38 -12.06 -46.11
CA PHE A 7 -4.83 -12.19 -46.25
C PHE A 7 -5.22 -13.67 -46.17
N LEU A 8 -6.18 -13.99 -45.32
CA LEU A 8 -7.00 -15.20 -45.44
C LEU A 8 -8.47 -14.78 -45.40
N CYS A 9 -9.16 -14.92 -46.53
CA CYS A 9 -10.60 -14.77 -46.63
C CYS A 9 -11.29 -16.04 -46.11
N SER A 10 -12.28 -15.88 -45.24
CA SER A 10 -13.41 -16.81 -45.13
C SER A 10 -14.69 -16.00 -44.89
N LEU A 11 -15.65 -16.21 -45.77
CA LEU A 11 -16.96 -15.57 -45.79
C LEU A 11 -17.83 -16.15 -44.68
N ASN A 12 -18.15 -15.36 -43.67
CA ASN A 12 -19.46 -15.38 -43.03
C ASN A 12 -19.67 -14.10 -42.19
N SER A 13 -20.89 -13.59 -42.26
CA SER A 13 -21.38 -12.35 -41.68
C SER A 13 -21.10 -12.24 -40.17
N GLY A 14 -20.12 -11.43 -39.82
CA GLY A 14 -19.89 -10.91 -38.48
C GLY A 14 -19.07 -9.64 -38.62
N LYS A 15 -19.62 -8.50 -38.16
CA LYS A 15 -18.81 -7.29 -37.95
C LYS A 15 -17.72 -7.66 -36.94
N VAL A 16 -16.51 -7.94 -37.41
CA VAL A 16 -15.33 -7.92 -36.55
C VAL A 16 -15.00 -6.43 -36.35
N LEU A 17 -15.55 -5.85 -35.28
CA LEU A 17 -15.01 -4.64 -34.69
C LEU A 17 -13.64 -5.04 -34.11
N ILE A 18 -12.58 -4.86 -34.91
CA ILE A 18 -11.26 -4.71 -34.33
C ILE A 18 -11.26 -3.29 -33.76
N GLU A 19 -11.71 -3.15 -32.51
CA GLU A 19 -11.40 -1.97 -31.73
C GLU A 19 -9.87 -1.93 -31.63
N GLN A 20 -9.24 -1.07 -32.43
CA GLN A 20 -7.87 -0.68 -32.18
C GLN A 20 -7.87 0.03 -30.83
N SER A 21 -7.44 -0.68 -29.78
CA SER A 21 -7.12 -0.04 -28.51
C SER A 21 -6.09 1.04 -28.81
N VAL A 22 -6.49 2.31 -28.65
CA VAL A 22 -5.55 3.42 -28.80
C VAL A 22 -4.56 3.30 -27.66
N ALA A 23 -3.29 3.04 -27.97
CA ALA A 23 -2.25 2.89 -26.97
C ALA A 23 -2.22 4.13 -26.07
N LEU A 24 -2.24 3.91 -24.75
CA LEU A 24 -2.21 4.98 -23.78
C LEU A 24 -0.84 5.67 -23.83
N ILE A 25 -0.87 6.99 -24.05
CA ILE A 25 0.37 7.78 -23.99
C ILE A 25 0.95 7.73 -22.58
N PRO A 26 2.28 7.87 -22.41
CA PRO A 26 2.87 7.96 -21.08
C PRO A 26 2.23 9.06 -20.22
N PRO A 27 2.13 8.85 -18.90
CA PRO A 27 1.70 9.92 -18.01
C PRO A 27 2.65 11.10 -18.09
N LYS A 28 2.13 12.27 -17.74
CA LYS A 28 2.90 13.49 -17.62
C LYS A 28 3.45 13.70 -16.22
N TYR A 29 2.70 13.22 -15.22
CA TYR A 29 3.10 13.15 -13.82
C TYR A 29 2.72 11.76 -13.31
N LEU A 30 3.61 11.12 -12.57
CA LEU A 30 3.37 9.79 -12.00
C LEU A 30 3.81 9.79 -10.54
N TYR A 31 2.84 9.59 -9.66
CA TYR A 31 2.99 9.52 -8.23
C TYR A 31 2.78 8.05 -7.81
N PRO A 32 3.83 7.32 -7.42
CA PRO A 32 3.68 5.92 -7.03
C PRO A 32 2.68 5.73 -5.88
N LEU A 33 2.56 6.71 -4.98
CA LEU A 33 1.75 6.65 -3.77
C LEU A 33 2.07 5.38 -2.98
N GLY A 34 3.36 5.13 -2.76
CA GLY A 34 3.82 3.84 -2.27
C GLY A 34 5.33 3.75 -2.06
N GLY A 35 5.78 2.75 -1.30
CA GLY A 35 7.18 2.59 -0.91
C GLY A 35 7.71 3.82 -0.15
N GLU A 36 8.99 4.15 -0.39
CA GLU A 36 9.63 5.41 0.04
C GLU A 36 9.31 6.58 -0.91
N SER A 37 8.63 6.31 -2.02
CA SER A 37 8.31 7.32 -3.03
C SER A 37 7.23 8.28 -2.55
N PHE A 38 6.25 7.78 -1.79
CA PHE A 38 5.03 8.51 -1.42
C PHE A 38 4.46 9.37 -2.56
N THR A 39 4.55 10.70 -2.44
CA THR A 39 4.04 11.67 -3.42
C THR A 39 5.09 12.19 -4.42
N TYR A 40 6.27 11.58 -4.43
CA TYR A 40 7.34 11.87 -5.39
C TYR A 40 6.90 11.62 -6.82
N ASP A 41 7.09 12.60 -7.69
CA ASP A 41 6.87 12.46 -9.11
C ASP A 41 8.10 11.83 -9.78
N VAL A 42 7.97 10.56 -10.13
CA VAL A 42 9.04 9.77 -10.75
C VAL A 42 9.30 10.18 -12.20
N ILE A 43 8.41 10.94 -12.84
CA ILE A 43 8.63 11.46 -14.20
C ILE A 43 9.44 12.75 -14.17
N ASN A 44 9.02 13.72 -13.36
CA ASN A 44 9.64 15.05 -13.34
C ASN A 44 10.71 15.19 -12.25
N ASN A 45 11.00 14.12 -11.50
CA ASN A 45 12.02 14.08 -10.45
C ASN A 45 11.79 15.18 -9.40
N GLN A 46 10.55 15.29 -8.95
CA GLN A 46 10.08 16.34 -8.06
C GLN A 46 9.36 15.74 -6.86
N ASP A 47 9.74 16.15 -5.66
CA ASP A 47 9.04 15.74 -4.46
C ASP A 47 7.66 16.40 -4.35
N GLY A 48 6.73 15.72 -3.70
CA GLY A 48 5.40 16.27 -3.49
C GLY A 48 5.37 17.30 -2.35
N ILE A 49 4.16 17.77 -2.03
CA ILE A 49 3.98 18.77 -0.96
C ILE A 49 3.95 18.07 0.40
N PHE A 50 3.20 16.95 0.48
CA PHE A 50 3.03 16.17 1.70
C PHE A 50 2.40 14.82 1.37
N PRO A 51 2.83 13.70 1.97
CA PRO A 51 4.17 13.53 2.53
C PRO A 51 5.25 13.68 1.45
N ASN A 52 6.30 14.42 1.74
CA ASN A 52 7.52 14.43 0.94
C ASN A 52 8.34 13.14 1.17
N SER A 53 9.41 12.93 0.41
CA SER A 53 10.28 11.74 0.51
C SER A 53 10.97 11.55 1.87
N THR A 54 11.07 12.61 2.69
CA THR A 54 11.65 12.56 4.04
C THR A 54 10.60 12.39 5.15
N ASP A 55 9.31 12.51 4.82
CA ASP A 55 8.23 12.34 5.77
C ASP A 55 7.96 10.85 6.02
N CYS A 56 7.36 10.54 7.17
CA CYS A 56 6.83 9.19 7.43
C CYS A 56 5.33 9.15 7.11
N PHE A 57 4.94 8.25 6.21
CA PHE A 57 3.54 7.95 5.94
C PHE A 57 3.29 6.45 6.02
N THR A 58 2.14 6.07 6.56
CA THR A 58 1.82 4.64 6.73
C THR A 58 1.66 3.98 5.36
N VAL A 59 2.31 2.83 5.17
CA VAL A 59 2.17 2.01 3.97
C VAL A 59 1.58 0.65 4.33
N GLY A 60 0.92 0.03 3.36
CA GLY A 60 0.22 -1.24 3.51
C GLY A 60 0.68 -2.27 2.48
N PRO A 61 -0.11 -3.34 2.27
CA PRO A 61 0.20 -4.35 1.29
C PRO A 61 0.28 -3.76 -0.12
N ASN A 62 1.10 -4.40 -0.95
CA ASN A 62 1.27 -4.03 -2.35
C ASN A 62 0.00 -4.32 -3.16
N HIS A 63 -0.17 -3.61 -4.26
CA HIS A 63 -1.06 -4.09 -5.32
C HIS A 63 -0.50 -5.42 -5.88
N PRO A 64 -1.33 -6.46 -6.17
CA PRO A 64 -0.84 -7.79 -6.57
C PRO A 64 0.09 -7.84 -7.78
N GLN A 65 0.03 -6.81 -8.63
CA GLN A 65 0.82 -6.70 -9.86
C GLN A 65 1.95 -5.66 -9.77
N LEU A 66 2.13 -5.00 -8.63
CA LEU A 66 3.19 -4.01 -8.41
C LEU A 66 4.15 -4.49 -7.32
N SER A 67 5.43 -4.14 -7.46
CA SER A 67 6.51 -4.61 -6.58
C SER A 67 6.65 -3.82 -5.28
N PHE A 68 5.92 -2.71 -5.14
CA PHE A 68 6.04 -1.78 -4.03
C PHE A 68 4.75 -1.66 -3.22
N SER A 69 4.89 -1.24 -1.97
CA SER A 69 3.79 -1.05 -1.02
C SER A 69 2.87 0.09 -1.45
N ALA A 70 1.59 0.03 -1.07
CA ALA A 70 0.65 1.13 -1.29
C ALA A 70 0.57 2.04 -0.07
N MET A 71 0.30 3.34 -0.26
CA MET A 71 0.02 4.25 0.85
C MET A 71 -1.28 3.85 1.54
N TYR A 72 -1.28 3.85 2.87
CA TYR A 72 -2.42 3.53 3.72
C TYR A 72 -3.01 4.79 4.34
N PHE A 73 -4.31 4.98 4.13
CA PHE A 73 -5.11 6.06 4.68
C PHE A 73 -6.07 5.47 5.72
N ASP A 74 -6.14 6.04 6.92
CA ASP A 74 -6.80 5.47 8.11
C ASP A 74 -8.01 6.29 8.57
N ARG A 75 -8.68 7.03 7.66
CA ARG A 75 -9.69 8.06 7.94
C ARG A 75 -9.19 9.29 8.69
N ASN A 76 -7.92 9.39 9.07
CA ASN A 76 -7.42 10.61 9.70
C ASN A 76 -7.45 11.74 8.68
N VAL A 77 -8.14 12.82 9.03
CA VAL A 77 -8.28 14.03 8.21
C VAL A 77 -6.94 14.73 7.90
N ASN A 78 -5.91 14.40 8.67
CA ASN A 78 -4.54 14.89 8.48
C ASN A 78 -3.65 13.93 7.67
N LYS A 79 -4.12 12.70 7.37
CA LYS A 79 -3.41 11.76 6.49
C LYS A 79 -3.98 11.87 5.08
N TYR A 80 -3.33 12.71 4.28
CA TYR A 80 -3.61 12.91 2.86
C TYR A 80 -2.31 13.04 2.07
N ALA A 81 -2.39 12.96 0.75
CA ALA A 81 -1.25 13.14 -0.14
C ALA A 81 -1.48 14.34 -1.06
N ASP A 82 -0.75 15.44 -0.86
CA ASP A 82 -0.77 16.64 -1.68
C ASP A 82 0.40 16.67 -2.65
N VAL A 83 0.11 16.94 -3.92
CA VAL A 83 1.09 17.23 -4.96
C VAL A 83 0.78 18.55 -5.64
N ARG A 84 1.85 19.22 -6.10
CA ARG A 84 1.75 20.45 -6.88
C ARG A 84 1.80 20.10 -8.37
N ILE A 85 0.78 20.49 -9.11
CA ILE A 85 0.87 20.51 -10.57
C ILE A 85 1.38 21.91 -10.96
N PRO A 86 2.60 22.04 -11.51
CA PRO A 86 3.19 23.32 -11.86
C PRO A 86 2.51 23.96 -13.08
N SER A 87 2.81 25.23 -13.34
CA SER A 87 2.25 25.94 -14.49
C SER A 87 2.72 25.30 -15.79
N ASP A 88 1.77 24.89 -16.62
CA ASP A 88 2.02 24.12 -17.82
C ASP A 88 0.92 24.35 -18.86
N ASN A 89 1.23 25.20 -19.83
CA ASN A 89 0.29 25.59 -20.88
C ASN A 89 0.06 24.50 -21.94
N SER A 90 0.80 23.39 -21.90
CA SER A 90 0.63 22.29 -22.87
C SER A 90 -0.43 21.27 -22.44
N ILE A 91 -0.93 21.35 -21.19
CA ILE A 91 -2.03 20.50 -20.71
C ILE A 91 -3.34 21.11 -21.20
N SER A 92 -4.08 20.34 -22.00
CA SER A 92 -5.39 20.77 -22.53
C SER A 92 -6.45 19.73 -22.24
N ASN A 93 -6.16 18.47 -22.55
CA ASN A 93 -6.94 17.31 -22.12
C ASN A 93 -6.38 16.80 -20.79
N ILE A 94 -7.24 16.22 -19.98
CA ILE A 94 -6.79 15.60 -18.73
C ILE A 94 -7.34 14.19 -18.56
N GLY A 95 -6.52 13.33 -17.99
CA GLY A 95 -6.94 12.09 -17.37
C GLY A 95 -6.22 11.93 -16.04
N PHE A 96 -6.98 11.78 -14.96
CA PHE A 96 -6.45 11.43 -13.65
C PHE A 96 -6.76 9.98 -13.35
N THR A 97 -5.73 9.19 -13.06
CA THR A 97 -5.89 7.79 -12.64
C THR A 97 -5.43 7.58 -11.22
N VAL A 98 -6.04 6.64 -10.52
CA VAL A 98 -5.53 6.06 -9.27
C VAL A 98 -5.99 4.62 -9.14
N LEU A 99 -5.14 3.74 -8.62
CA LEU A 99 -5.57 2.42 -8.15
C LEU A 99 -5.78 2.47 -6.65
N PHE A 100 -6.89 1.90 -6.18
CA PHE A 100 -7.24 1.92 -4.76
C PHE A 100 -7.88 0.62 -4.31
N ASN A 101 -7.78 0.34 -3.02
CA ASN A 101 -8.51 -0.71 -2.33
C ASN A 101 -9.19 -0.09 -1.12
N ALA A 102 -10.52 0.06 -1.20
CA ALA A 102 -11.31 0.73 -0.17
C ALA A 102 -11.68 -0.26 0.95
N LEU A 103 -11.39 0.12 2.20
CA LEU A 103 -11.83 -0.61 3.39
C LEU A 103 -13.18 -0.10 3.91
N ASP A 104 -13.60 1.08 3.45
CA ASP A 104 -14.87 1.69 3.81
C ASP A 104 -15.65 2.22 2.61
N PRO A 105 -16.98 2.31 2.74
CA PRO A 105 -17.86 2.77 1.67
C PRO A 105 -17.88 4.30 1.53
N SER A 106 -16.88 5.04 2.02
CA SER A 106 -16.86 6.50 1.94
C SER A 106 -15.45 7.05 1.94
N GLY A 107 -15.20 8.07 1.13
CA GLY A 107 -13.94 8.83 1.16
C GLY A 107 -13.62 9.49 -0.17
N TYR A 108 -12.81 10.55 -0.14
CA TYR A 108 -12.28 11.15 -1.37
C TYR A 108 -11.12 10.32 -1.91
N LEU A 109 -11.17 9.98 -3.20
CA LEU A 109 -10.07 9.30 -3.87
C LEU A 109 -9.00 10.30 -4.28
N PHE A 110 -9.40 11.27 -5.09
CA PHE A 110 -8.60 12.44 -5.39
C PHE A 110 -9.45 13.69 -5.56
N HIS A 111 -8.84 14.85 -5.33
CA HIS A 111 -9.45 16.16 -5.42
C HIS A 111 -8.42 17.14 -5.99
N TYR A 112 -8.65 17.60 -7.21
CA TYR A 112 -7.91 18.66 -7.87
C TYR A 112 -8.60 20.01 -7.69
N ARG A 113 -7.80 21.06 -7.41
CA ARG A 113 -8.24 22.45 -7.49
C ARG A 113 -7.18 23.28 -8.18
N SER A 114 -7.58 24.02 -9.22
CA SER A 114 -6.68 24.98 -9.86
C SER A 114 -6.48 26.19 -8.96
N ASP A 115 -5.33 26.85 -9.10
CA ASP A 115 -5.17 28.18 -8.55
C ASP A 115 -6.15 29.16 -9.22
N ASN A 116 -6.49 30.26 -8.55
CA ASN A 116 -7.35 31.27 -9.16
C ASN A 116 -6.61 31.95 -10.33
N GLN A 117 -7.13 31.78 -11.55
CA GLN A 117 -6.55 32.33 -12.77
C GLN A 117 -7.39 33.45 -13.42
N GLY A 118 -8.34 34.04 -12.67
CA GLY A 118 -9.20 35.14 -13.16
C GLY A 118 -10.36 34.67 -14.06
N ASN A 119 -10.84 35.55 -14.95
CA ASN A 119 -12.11 35.41 -15.69
C ASN A 119 -12.00 34.60 -16.99
N ILE A 120 -11.30 33.47 -16.99
CA ILE A 120 -11.24 32.55 -18.14
C ILE A 120 -12.07 31.29 -17.85
N ASN A 121 -12.55 30.57 -18.87
CA ASN A 121 -13.26 29.30 -18.71
C ASN A 121 -12.26 28.17 -18.45
N PHE A 122 -12.24 27.62 -17.23
CA PHE A 122 -11.40 26.49 -16.85
C PHE A 122 -12.06 25.63 -15.77
N ILE A 123 -11.55 24.42 -15.58
CA ILE A 123 -11.91 23.56 -14.45
C ILE A 123 -11.31 24.14 -13.18
N THR A 124 -12.16 24.63 -12.29
CA THR A 124 -11.76 25.16 -10.98
C THR A 124 -11.54 24.03 -9.97
N GLU A 125 -12.38 22.99 -10.04
CA GLU A 125 -12.41 21.87 -9.11
C GLU A 125 -12.79 20.60 -9.86
N MET A 126 -12.13 19.50 -9.54
CA MET A 126 -12.44 18.18 -10.07
C MET A 126 -12.14 17.14 -9.00
N TYR A 127 -13.07 16.26 -8.69
CA TYR A 127 -12.83 15.19 -7.72
C TYR A 127 -13.55 13.91 -8.05
N VAL A 128 -13.06 12.83 -7.46
CA VAL A 128 -13.75 11.54 -7.36
C VAL A 128 -13.79 11.15 -5.89
N LYS A 129 -14.97 10.71 -5.42
CA LYS A 129 -15.19 10.19 -4.07
C LYS A 129 -16.05 8.93 -4.12
N ILE A 130 -15.97 8.17 -3.04
CA ILE A 130 -16.93 7.12 -2.71
C ILE A 130 -17.89 7.71 -1.67
N ASP A 131 -19.18 7.48 -1.86
CA ASP A 131 -20.24 7.88 -0.95
C ASP A 131 -21.23 6.73 -0.79
N ASN A 132 -21.33 6.17 0.40
CA ASN A 132 -22.12 4.97 0.69
C ASN A 132 -21.91 3.81 -0.32
N GLY A 133 -20.65 3.56 -0.68
CA GLY A 133 -20.21 2.51 -1.60
C GLY A 133 -20.34 2.87 -3.07
N GLN A 134 -20.85 4.06 -3.38
CA GLN A 134 -21.07 4.52 -4.74
C GLN A 134 -19.99 5.50 -5.19
N VAL A 135 -19.51 5.36 -6.41
CA VAL A 135 -18.57 6.31 -7.01
C VAL A 135 -19.32 7.54 -7.47
N ILE A 136 -18.89 8.70 -6.98
CA ILE A 136 -19.38 10.02 -7.38
C ILE A 136 -18.19 10.84 -7.82
N SER A 137 -18.29 11.48 -8.98
CA SER A 137 -17.33 12.48 -9.40
C SER A 137 -17.97 13.78 -9.81
N LYS A 138 -17.22 14.87 -9.68
CA LYS A 138 -17.71 16.22 -9.93
C LYS A 138 -16.66 17.04 -10.66
N ILE A 139 -17.12 17.92 -11.55
CA ILE A 139 -16.32 18.96 -12.19
C ILE A 139 -17.04 20.30 -12.04
N ASP A 140 -16.34 21.28 -11.46
CA ASP A 140 -16.75 22.68 -11.42
C ASP A 140 -15.90 23.51 -12.38
N SER A 141 -16.50 24.59 -12.93
CA SER A 141 -15.80 25.51 -13.83
C SER A 141 -16.09 26.97 -13.49
N SER A 142 -15.15 27.85 -13.82
CA SER A 142 -15.16 29.29 -13.48
C SER A 142 -16.10 30.14 -14.32
N GLY A 143 -16.41 29.72 -15.55
CA GLY A 143 -16.91 30.62 -16.58
C GLY A 143 -18.35 30.39 -17.04
N TYR A 144 -19.10 29.52 -16.36
CA TYR A 144 -20.49 29.24 -16.70
C TYR A 144 -21.36 29.15 -15.44
N SER A 145 -22.56 29.75 -15.51
CA SER A 145 -23.62 29.65 -14.50
C SER A 145 -24.32 28.29 -14.47
N THR A 146 -23.65 27.24 -14.95
CA THR A 146 -24.19 25.88 -14.99
C THR A 146 -23.90 25.19 -13.68
N SER A 147 -24.88 24.42 -13.20
CA SER A 147 -24.68 23.49 -12.11
C SER A 147 -23.44 22.62 -12.36
N PRO A 148 -22.73 22.20 -11.30
CA PRO A 148 -21.58 21.33 -11.45
C PRO A 148 -21.91 20.07 -12.22
N LEU A 149 -20.98 19.59 -13.05
CA LEU A 149 -21.15 18.30 -13.72
C LEU A 149 -20.91 17.20 -12.70
N VAL A 150 -21.92 16.37 -12.44
CA VAL A 150 -21.85 15.23 -11.51
C VAL A 150 -21.99 13.93 -12.29
N PHE A 151 -21.14 12.95 -11.97
CA PHE A 151 -21.09 11.64 -12.60
C PHE A 151 -21.18 10.54 -11.55
N PRO A 152 -21.68 9.35 -11.90
CA PRO A 152 -22.23 8.97 -13.21
C PRO A 152 -23.52 9.72 -13.60
N VAL A 153 -23.77 9.88 -14.90
CA VAL A 153 -24.93 10.62 -15.44
C VAL A 153 -25.97 9.63 -15.97
N GLY A 154 -27.23 9.74 -15.53
CA GLY A 154 -28.36 8.97 -16.10
C GLY A 154 -28.71 7.67 -15.37
N ALA A 155 -29.47 6.79 -16.04
CA ALA A 155 -30.08 5.59 -15.45
C ALA A 155 -29.09 4.46 -15.09
N ASN A 156 -27.83 4.60 -15.51
CA ASN A 156 -26.79 3.61 -15.25
C ASN A 156 -25.99 3.91 -13.96
N GLY A 157 -26.23 5.04 -13.29
CA GLY A 157 -25.58 5.41 -12.03
C GLY A 157 -26.49 5.37 -10.81
N PRO A 158 -25.95 5.36 -9.57
CA PRO A 158 -24.52 5.34 -9.20
C PRO A 158 -23.88 3.96 -9.24
N HIS A 159 -22.57 3.88 -9.52
CA HIS A 159 -21.83 2.62 -9.58
C HIS A 159 -21.31 2.20 -8.22
N THR A 160 -21.74 1.04 -7.76
CA THR A 160 -21.31 0.47 -6.48
C THR A 160 -19.97 -0.24 -6.63
N ILE A 161 -19.04 0.02 -5.72
CA ILE A 161 -17.76 -0.68 -5.65
C ILE A 161 -17.79 -1.80 -4.61
N SER A 162 -16.96 -2.81 -4.82
CA SER A 162 -16.67 -3.80 -3.79
C SER A 162 -15.58 -3.29 -2.86
N LEU A 163 -15.74 -3.51 -1.56
CA LEU A 163 -14.70 -3.23 -0.57
C LEU A 163 -13.67 -4.36 -0.55
N ASN A 164 -12.46 -4.07 -0.07
CA ASN A 164 -11.33 -5.01 0.03
C ASN A 164 -10.82 -5.53 -1.31
N THR A 165 -11.16 -4.88 -2.42
CA THR A 165 -10.71 -5.23 -3.77
C THR A 165 -9.99 -4.05 -4.41
N TRP A 166 -8.96 -4.34 -5.21
CA TRP A 166 -8.27 -3.33 -6.00
C TRP A 166 -9.11 -2.92 -7.20
N ILE A 167 -9.29 -1.61 -7.36
CA ILE A 167 -10.10 -0.97 -8.40
C ILE A 167 -9.28 0.16 -9.02
N MET A 168 -9.31 0.27 -10.33
CA MET A 168 -8.78 1.42 -11.06
C MET A 168 -9.91 2.43 -11.28
N ILE A 169 -9.65 3.70 -10.97
CA ILE A 169 -10.51 4.81 -11.39
C ILE A 169 -9.74 5.75 -12.29
N SER A 170 -10.41 6.21 -13.35
CA SER A 170 -9.96 7.31 -14.19
C SER A 170 -11.06 8.34 -14.40
N LEU A 171 -10.80 9.62 -14.10
CA LEU A 171 -11.67 10.72 -14.51
C LEU A 171 -10.95 11.54 -15.57
N THR A 172 -11.59 11.70 -16.71
CA THR A 172 -10.98 12.35 -17.86
C THR A 172 -11.87 13.43 -18.43
N ASN A 173 -11.26 14.43 -19.06
CA ASN A 173 -11.97 15.46 -19.80
C ASN A 173 -11.18 15.88 -21.04
N SER A 174 -11.87 15.89 -22.17
CA SER A 174 -11.35 16.37 -23.44
C SER A 174 -11.84 17.79 -23.69
N ALA A 175 -10.90 18.73 -23.70
CA ALA A 175 -11.17 20.14 -24.00
C ALA A 175 -11.49 20.38 -25.48
N VAL A 176 -11.22 19.40 -26.36
CA VAL A 176 -11.43 19.53 -27.81
C VAL A 176 -12.91 19.33 -28.17
N ASN A 177 -13.51 18.26 -27.66
CA ASN A 177 -14.87 17.85 -28.00
C ASN A 177 -15.88 17.98 -26.84
N GLY A 178 -15.44 18.49 -25.68
CA GLY A 178 -16.31 18.66 -24.53
C GLY A 178 -16.81 17.34 -23.96
N THR A 179 -16.01 16.27 -24.00
CA THR A 179 -16.41 14.96 -23.48
C THR A 179 -15.67 14.63 -22.20
N THR A 180 -16.41 14.22 -21.17
CA THR A 180 -15.87 13.70 -19.92
C THR A 180 -16.15 12.21 -19.83
N TYR A 181 -15.17 11.44 -19.39
CA TYR A 181 -15.32 10.01 -19.13
C TYR A 181 -14.96 9.67 -17.69
N LEU A 182 -15.72 8.77 -17.09
CA LEU A 182 -15.40 8.11 -15.82
C LEU A 182 -15.19 6.63 -16.11
N PHE A 183 -13.98 6.14 -15.89
CA PHE A 183 -13.63 4.72 -15.96
C PHE A 183 -13.60 4.15 -14.55
N ILE A 184 -14.26 3.01 -14.35
CA ILE A 184 -14.20 2.20 -13.12
C ILE A 184 -13.82 0.79 -13.57
N ASP A 185 -12.56 0.42 -13.43
CA ASP A 185 -11.98 -0.74 -14.09
C ASP A 185 -12.25 -0.71 -15.61
N THR A 186 -13.02 -1.67 -16.14
CA THR A 186 -13.40 -1.75 -17.55
C THR A 186 -14.72 -1.04 -17.87
N LEU A 187 -15.45 -0.59 -16.85
CA LEU A 187 -16.70 0.13 -17.04
C LEU A 187 -16.40 1.58 -17.44
N VAL A 188 -17.13 2.09 -18.43
CA VAL A 188 -16.96 3.45 -18.94
C VAL A 188 -18.29 4.18 -18.94
N GLU A 189 -18.31 5.34 -18.28
CA GLU A 189 -19.38 6.32 -18.35
C GLU A 189 -18.91 7.52 -19.14
N GLN A 190 -19.76 8.01 -20.04
CA GLN A 190 -19.43 9.11 -20.94
C GLN A 190 -20.53 10.18 -20.90
N PHE A 191 -20.12 11.45 -20.88
CA PHE A 191 -21.03 12.57 -21.10
C PHE A 191 -20.36 13.64 -21.97
N THR A 192 -21.06 14.05 -23.02
CA THR A 192 -20.64 15.18 -23.86
C THR A 192 -21.44 16.41 -23.46
N HIS A 193 -20.75 17.46 -23.04
CA HIS A 193 -21.33 18.74 -22.65
C HIS A 193 -21.10 19.77 -23.76
N GLY A 194 -21.91 20.84 -23.75
CA GLY A 194 -21.94 21.84 -24.83
C GLY A 194 -20.83 22.90 -24.77
N PHE A 195 -19.83 22.76 -23.89
CA PHE A 195 -18.87 23.81 -23.60
C PHE A 195 -17.47 23.26 -23.31
N ASN A 196 -16.45 23.84 -23.92
CA ASN A 196 -15.08 23.34 -23.77
C ASN A 196 -14.39 24.03 -22.59
N PHE A 197 -14.05 23.25 -21.57
CA PHE A 197 -13.15 23.67 -20.49
C PHE A 197 -11.87 22.85 -20.55
N SER A 198 -10.76 23.47 -20.16
CA SER A 198 -9.48 22.80 -19.96
C SER A 198 -9.13 22.85 -18.48
N VAL A 199 -8.33 21.90 -18.03
CA VAL A 199 -7.64 22.06 -16.75
C VAL A 199 -6.59 23.14 -16.91
N LYS A 200 -6.62 24.10 -16.01
CA LYS A 200 -5.59 25.13 -15.92
C LYS A 200 -4.67 24.84 -14.76
N THR A 201 -3.38 24.91 -15.04
CA THR A 201 -2.30 24.76 -14.08
C THR A 201 -1.59 26.12 -13.91
N PRO A 202 -1.05 26.42 -12.73
CA PRO A 202 -0.81 25.49 -11.65
C PRO A 202 -2.06 25.19 -10.80
N GLY A 203 -2.00 24.10 -10.05
CA GLY A 203 -3.06 23.67 -9.15
C GLY A 203 -2.56 22.66 -8.13
N LYS A 204 -3.40 22.31 -7.16
CA LYS A 204 -3.10 21.29 -6.15
C LYS A 204 -3.96 20.07 -6.41
N LEU A 205 -3.35 18.90 -6.37
CA LEU A 205 -4.05 17.61 -6.39
C LEU A 205 -3.83 16.95 -5.03
N ARG A 206 -4.93 16.55 -4.38
CA ARG A 206 -4.93 15.82 -3.12
C ARG A 206 -5.46 14.42 -3.32
N PHE A 207 -4.82 13.42 -2.73
CA PHE A 207 -5.31 12.05 -2.59
C PHE A 207 -5.75 11.78 -1.15
N GLY A 208 -6.80 10.96 -1.00
CA GLY A 208 -7.27 10.46 0.30
C GLY A 208 -8.12 11.42 1.15
N ALA A 209 -8.28 12.69 0.75
CA ALA A 209 -9.18 13.64 1.42
C ALA A 209 -9.59 14.79 0.47
N SER A 210 -10.57 15.61 0.89
CA SER A 210 -10.97 16.79 0.14
C SER A 210 -10.09 18.02 0.45
N LEU A 211 -9.94 18.90 -0.54
CA LEU A 211 -9.22 20.17 -0.41
C LEU A 211 -10.04 21.25 0.31
N LEU A 212 -11.37 21.16 0.29
CA LEU A 212 -12.27 22.16 0.86
C LEU A 212 -12.66 21.85 2.30
N SER A 213 -12.75 20.56 2.61
CA SER A 213 -13.22 20.07 3.89
C SER A 213 -12.65 18.68 4.07
N PRO A 214 -11.76 18.45 5.05
CA PRO A 214 -11.10 17.16 5.19
C PRO A 214 -12.03 16.10 5.84
N TYR A 215 -13.27 16.48 6.19
CA TYR A 215 -14.31 15.52 6.58
C TYR A 215 -14.59 14.57 5.41
N ASN A 216 -14.76 13.27 5.69
CA ASN A 216 -14.79 12.16 4.71
C ASN A 216 -13.42 11.82 4.10
N ALA A 217 -12.39 11.75 4.93
CA ALA A 217 -11.11 11.14 4.55
C ALA A 217 -11.30 9.65 4.20
N PHE A 218 -10.49 9.18 3.26
CA PHE A 218 -10.51 7.82 2.75
C PHE A 218 -9.94 6.83 3.78
N HIS A 219 -10.47 5.61 3.75
CA HIS A 219 -9.90 4.46 4.46
C HIS A 219 -9.56 3.35 3.48
N GLY A 220 -8.28 3.02 3.43
CA GLY A 220 -7.77 1.93 2.61
C GLY A 220 -6.44 2.26 1.98
N PHE A 221 -6.17 1.62 0.85
CA PHE A 221 -4.87 1.70 0.17
C PHE A 221 -5.01 2.43 -1.16
N MET A 222 -4.03 3.25 -1.52
CA MET A 222 -3.92 3.83 -2.86
C MET A 222 -2.51 3.66 -3.40
N THR A 223 -2.40 3.52 -4.71
CA THR A 223 -1.14 3.46 -5.45
C THR A 223 -1.34 4.02 -6.86
N CYS A 224 -0.25 4.31 -7.57
CA CYS A 224 -0.26 4.61 -9.01
C CYS A 224 -1.20 5.78 -9.36
N GLY A 225 -1.04 6.89 -8.64
CA GLY A 225 -1.69 8.15 -8.98
C GLY A 225 -1.00 8.77 -10.20
N ALA A 226 -1.74 9.16 -11.24
CA ALA A 226 -1.10 9.75 -12.42
C ALA A 226 -1.98 10.80 -13.12
N LEU A 227 -1.32 11.76 -13.77
CA LEU A 227 -1.93 12.75 -14.66
C LEU A 227 -1.46 12.51 -16.08
N TYR A 228 -2.40 12.43 -17.01
CA TYR A 228 -2.18 12.30 -18.45
C TYR A 228 -2.68 13.53 -19.20
N ASN A 229 -2.05 13.85 -20.32
CA ASN A 229 -2.50 14.90 -21.25
C ASN A 229 -3.37 14.34 -22.40
N VAL A 230 -4.23 13.37 -22.07
CA VAL A 230 -5.20 12.73 -22.97
C VAL A 230 -6.47 12.42 -22.20
N ALA A 231 -7.58 12.21 -22.92
CA ALA A 231 -8.87 11.87 -22.34
C ALA A 231 -9.38 10.47 -22.73
N SER A 232 -8.54 9.64 -23.38
CA SER A 232 -8.91 8.32 -23.89
C SER A 232 -7.78 7.31 -23.73
N GLY A 233 -8.10 6.01 -23.83
CA GLY A 233 -7.14 4.90 -23.70
C GLY A 233 -7.02 4.33 -22.29
N PHE A 234 -7.98 4.60 -21.41
CA PHE A 234 -7.96 4.18 -20.00
C PHE A 234 -8.74 2.89 -19.73
N ASP A 235 -9.29 2.26 -20.76
CA ASP A 235 -10.01 0.98 -20.75
C ASP A 235 -9.07 -0.23 -20.56
N ASN A 236 -7.76 -0.04 -20.74
CA ASN A 236 -6.76 -1.09 -20.55
C ASN A 236 -5.98 -0.91 -19.23
N ILE A 237 -6.50 -1.50 -18.15
CA ILE A 237 -5.87 -1.47 -16.82
C ILE A 237 -4.45 -2.06 -16.84
N THR A 238 -4.20 -3.07 -17.68
CA THR A 238 -2.87 -3.69 -17.78
C THR A 238 -1.83 -2.70 -18.29
N GLU A 239 -2.20 -1.83 -19.23
CA GLU A 239 -1.30 -0.79 -19.73
C GLU A 239 -1.00 0.25 -18.64
N ILE A 240 -2.01 0.68 -17.87
CA ILE A 240 -1.83 1.61 -16.73
C ILE A 240 -0.87 1.00 -15.69
N LEU A 241 -1.10 -0.26 -15.30
CA LEU A 241 -0.23 -0.97 -14.36
C LEU A 241 1.21 -1.10 -14.87
N GLN A 242 1.40 -1.33 -16.17
CA GLN A 242 2.72 -1.34 -16.77
C GLN A 242 3.40 0.03 -16.64
N LYS A 243 2.71 1.15 -16.89
CA LYS A 243 3.29 2.49 -16.70
C LYS A 243 3.70 2.75 -15.25
N CYS A 244 3.00 2.14 -14.28
CA CYS A 244 3.27 2.31 -12.86
C CYS A 244 4.34 1.36 -12.29
N SER A 245 4.80 0.36 -13.04
CA SER A 245 5.84 -0.56 -12.58
C SER A 245 7.18 0.15 -12.39
N GLU A 246 7.85 -0.07 -11.24
CA GLU A 246 9.12 0.60 -10.87
C GLU A 246 10.21 0.45 -11.92
N LYS A 247 10.26 -0.71 -12.58
CA LYS A 247 11.20 -1.00 -13.67
C LYS A 247 11.08 -0.06 -14.87
N ASN A 248 9.95 0.63 -15.00
CA ASN A 248 9.63 1.53 -16.11
C ASN A 248 9.73 3.01 -15.69
N TRP A 249 10.06 3.32 -14.44
CA TRP A 249 10.20 4.68 -13.98
C TRP A 249 11.48 5.31 -14.56
N PRO A 250 11.42 6.54 -15.09
CA PRO A 250 12.60 7.19 -15.64
C PRO A 250 13.53 7.70 -14.53
N ASN A 251 13.00 7.98 -13.33
CA ASN A 251 13.76 8.37 -12.15
C ASN A 251 13.35 7.51 -10.95
N SER A 252 14.29 7.27 -10.05
CA SER A 252 14.02 6.63 -8.77
C SER A 252 13.81 7.69 -7.68
N PRO A 253 12.94 7.45 -6.69
CA PRO A 253 12.85 8.29 -5.51
C PRO A 253 14.18 8.32 -4.75
N PRO A 254 14.43 9.34 -3.91
CA PRO A 254 15.57 9.37 -3.01
C PRO A 254 15.50 8.15 -2.09
N ASN A 255 16.52 7.30 -2.17
CA ASN A 255 16.59 6.08 -1.37
C ASN A 255 17.17 6.47 0.00
N ILE A 256 16.36 6.50 1.06
CA ILE A 256 16.86 6.74 2.42
C ILE A 256 17.42 5.42 2.93
N THR A 257 18.52 4.98 2.31
CA THR A 257 19.19 3.74 2.67
C THR A 257 19.97 3.95 3.96
N THR A 258 19.38 3.52 5.08
CA THR A 258 20.21 3.05 6.20
C THR A 258 20.61 1.61 5.87
N ASN A 259 21.93 1.37 5.75
CA ASN A 259 22.46 0.02 5.56
C ASN A 259 22.30 -0.76 6.87
N ILE A 260 21.10 -1.28 7.12
CA ILE A 260 20.85 -2.18 8.24
C ILE A 260 21.30 -3.58 7.80
N ASN A 261 22.29 -4.13 8.49
CA ASN A 261 22.76 -5.49 8.22
C ASN A 261 21.79 -6.51 8.81
N PHE A 262 20.94 -7.08 7.96
CA PHE A 262 20.02 -8.14 8.36
C PHE A 262 20.85 -9.39 8.74
N ASN A 263 20.60 -9.95 9.94
CA ASN A 263 21.30 -11.07 10.61
C ASN A 263 22.32 -10.71 11.70
N SER A 264 22.46 -9.44 12.07
CA SER A 264 23.14 -9.04 13.32
C SER A 264 22.15 -8.55 14.36
N TRP A 265 22.56 -8.57 15.64
CA TRP A 265 21.86 -7.81 16.67
C TRP A 265 21.96 -6.32 16.34
N ILE A 266 20.82 -5.64 16.40
CA ILE A 266 20.71 -4.20 16.16
C ILE A 266 20.10 -3.59 17.41
N LEU A 267 20.69 -2.51 17.90
CA LEU A 267 20.14 -1.71 18.97
C LEU A 267 19.31 -0.57 18.39
N LEU A 268 17.99 -0.61 18.62
CA LEU A 268 17.08 0.44 18.17
C LEU A 268 16.65 1.31 19.35
N GLY A 269 16.96 2.59 19.30
CA GLY A 269 16.51 3.59 20.25
C GLY A 269 15.61 4.63 19.60
N ILE A 270 14.56 5.04 20.29
CA ILE A 270 13.67 6.12 19.84
C ILE A 270 13.51 7.10 20.99
N LEU A 271 13.84 8.36 20.74
CA LEU A 271 13.62 9.48 21.64
C LEU A 271 12.81 10.53 20.91
N ARG A 272 11.69 10.94 21.51
CA ARG A 272 10.82 11.98 20.95
C ARG A 272 11.04 13.28 21.70
N GLU A 273 11.45 14.32 20.98
CA GLU A 273 11.53 15.69 21.47
C GLU A 273 10.39 16.54 20.88
N THR A 274 10.28 17.80 21.29
CA THR A 274 9.13 18.67 20.97
C THR A 274 8.83 18.80 19.46
N ASN A 275 9.86 18.74 18.61
CA ASN A 275 9.72 18.88 17.14
C ASN A 275 10.59 17.90 16.34
N GLN A 276 11.19 16.91 17.01
CA GLN A 276 12.02 15.91 16.34
C GLN A 276 11.91 14.55 17.02
N LEU A 277 12.01 13.51 16.21
CA LEU A 277 12.25 12.15 16.65
C LEU A 277 13.72 11.84 16.40
N LEU A 278 14.44 11.46 17.44
CA LEU A 278 15.78 10.92 17.38
C LEU A 278 15.66 9.41 17.33
N VAL A 279 16.09 8.81 16.22
CA VAL A 279 16.16 7.36 16.09
C VAL A 279 17.63 6.97 16.13
N SER A 280 18.02 6.16 17.10
CA SER A 280 19.34 5.54 17.16
C SER A 280 19.25 4.15 16.55
N ILE A 281 20.08 3.85 15.57
CA ILE A 281 20.29 2.48 15.09
C ILE A 281 21.77 2.18 15.33
N ASP A 282 22.03 1.28 16.27
CA ASP A 282 23.35 1.09 16.87
C ASP A 282 23.92 2.44 17.34
N ASP A 283 25.14 2.78 16.91
CA ASP A 283 25.83 4.05 17.27
C ASP A 283 25.43 5.23 16.37
N SER A 284 24.58 5.02 15.36
CA SER A 284 24.16 6.07 14.43
C SER A 284 22.88 6.74 14.89
N ILE A 285 22.90 8.07 14.98
CA ILE A 285 21.73 8.87 15.37
C ILE A 285 21.16 9.56 14.13
N PHE A 286 19.86 9.36 13.91
CA PHE A 286 19.08 9.95 12.85
C PHE A 286 18.12 10.98 13.43
N HIS A 287 18.17 12.19 12.88
CA HIS A 287 17.25 13.27 13.22
C HIS A 287 16.10 13.26 12.22
N ILE A 288 14.90 12.94 12.70
CA ILE A 288 13.68 12.93 11.91
C ILE A 288 12.82 14.08 12.39
N SER A 289 12.38 14.95 11.49
CA SER A 289 11.45 16.03 11.87
C SER A 289 10.13 15.43 12.34
N ASP A 290 9.71 15.78 13.57
CA ASP A 290 8.44 15.33 14.12
C ASP A 290 7.36 16.36 13.79
N THR A 291 6.71 16.15 12.66
CA THR A 291 5.60 17.00 12.18
C THR A 291 4.24 16.54 12.71
N CYS A 292 4.19 15.41 13.43
CA CYS A 292 2.95 14.83 13.91
C CYS A 292 2.34 15.63 15.08
N GLY A 293 3.09 16.49 15.76
CA GLY A 293 2.59 17.28 16.89
C GLY A 293 2.39 16.47 18.18
N SER A 294 2.29 17.16 19.32
CA SER A 294 2.15 16.52 20.63
C SER A 294 0.73 16.01 20.86
N PHE A 295 0.49 14.71 20.65
CA PHE A 295 -0.75 14.07 21.05
C PHE A 295 -0.61 13.50 22.45
N GLY A 296 -1.38 14.02 23.41
CA GLY A 296 -1.58 13.34 24.67
C GLY A 296 -2.40 12.07 24.43
N LEU A 297 -1.82 10.91 24.70
CA LEU A 297 -2.59 9.66 24.75
C LEU A 297 -3.45 9.70 26.02
N SER A 298 -4.77 9.83 25.87
CA SER A 298 -5.72 9.59 26.96
C SER A 298 -6.11 8.11 26.98
N GLY A 299 -5.73 7.38 28.04
CA GLY A 299 -6.13 5.99 28.23
C GLY A 299 -4.96 5.06 28.61
N ASN A 300 -5.24 3.76 28.65
CA ASN A 300 -4.22 2.74 28.86
C ASN A 300 -3.36 2.60 27.58
N ALA A 301 -2.06 2.77 27.71
CA ALA A 301 -1.10 2.47 26.65
C ALA A 301 -0.69 0.99 26.74
N TYR A 302 -0.60 0.32 25.60
CA TYR A 302 -0.01 -1.00 25.47
C TYR A 302 1.06 -0.96 24.39
N ILE A 303 2.08 -1.81 24.52
CA ILE A 303 3.11 -2.01 23.51
C ILE A 303 2.95 -3.43 23.01
N GLU A 304 2.71 -3.58 21.72
CA GLU A 304 2.73 -4.88 21.05
C GLU A 304 4.13 -5.10 20.46
N ILE A 305 4.74 -6.24 20.78
CA ILE A 305 6.08 -6.59 20.31
C ILE A 305 5.95 -7.71 19.29
N GLY A 306 6.49 -7.47 18.10
CA GLY A 306 6.54 -8.44 17.01
C GLY A 306 5.19 -8.82 16.39
N ASN A 307 4.12 -8.14 16.79
CA ASN A 307 2.84 -8.21 16.10
C ASN A 307 2.84 -7.32 14.85
N SER A 308 1.83 -7.49 14.02
CA SER A 308 1.58 -6.65 12.86
C SER A 308 0.13 -6.18 12.86
N GLU A 309 -0.14 -5.00 12.28
CA GLU A 309 -1.51 -4.54 12.10
C GLU A 309 -2.24 -5.41 11.06
N ARG A 310 -3.57 -5.43 11.17
CA ARG A 310 -4.53 -6.27 10.42
C ARG A 310 -4.06 -6.60 8.99
N GLY A 311 -3.73 -7.87 8.75
CA GLY A 311 -3.50 -8.43 7.41
C GLY A 311 -2.06 -8.42 6.91
N SER A 312 -1.10 -7.94 7.71
CA SER A 312 0.33 -8.03 7.40
C SER A 312 1.04 -9.12 8.21
N ILE A 313 2.20 -9.60 7.75
CA ILE A 313 2.97 -10.63 8.45
C ILE A 313 3.69 -9.99 9.63
N GLY A 314 3.54 -10.57 10.83
CA GLY A 314 4.25 -10.15 12.05
C GLY A 314 5.77 -10.29 11.94
N PHE A 315 6.49 -9.69 12.89
CA PHE A 315 7.95 -9.79 12.95
C PHE A 315 8.38 -11.25 13.15
N ARG A 316 9.37 -11.68 12.37
CA ARG A 316 10.00 -13.02 12.48
C ARG A 316 11.48 -12.85 12.77
N GLY A 317 11.86 -13.04 14.03
CA GLY A 317 13.23 -12.90 14.48
C GLY A 317 13.33 -12.95 16.00
N SER A 318 14.49 -12.58 16.53
CA SER A 318 14.71 -12.44 17.97
C SER A 318 14.69 -10.98 18.38
N MET A 319 13.94 -10.66 19.43
CA MET A 319 13.95 -9.37 20.11
C MET A 319 14.32 -9.60 21.57
N ARG A 320 15.12 -8.70 22.14
CA ARG A 320 15.46 -8.70 23.57
C ARG A 320 15.64 -7.27 24.06
N CYS A 321 15.59 -7.09 25.37
CA CYS A 321 15.81 -5.82 26.04
C CYS A 321 14.88 -4.68 25.57
N LEU A 322 13.60 -4.78 25.93
CA LEU A 322 12.71 -3.62 25.85
C LEU A 322 12.93 -2.77 27.10
N VAL A 323 13.34 -1.51 26.90
CA VAL A 323 13.52 -0.53 27.98
C VAL A 323 12.64 0.68 27.69
N LEU A 324 11.94 1.16 28.72
CA LEU A 324 11.18 2.40 28.68
C LEU A 324 11.76 3.36 29.71
N PHE A 325 12.00 4.59 29.28
CA PHE A 325 12.50 5.66 30.15
C PHE A 325 11.38 6.64 30.45
N ASN A 326 11.34 7.09 31.71
CA ASN A 326 10.41 8.10 32.20
C ASN A 326 10.99 9.53 32.10
N GLU A 327 12.27 9.66 31.80
CA GLU A 327 13.00 10.92 31.68
C GLU A 327 13.66 11.01 30.29
N LEU A 328 13.85 12.23 29.81
CA LEU A 328 14.59 12.49 28.57
C LEU A 328 16.03 11.99 28.78
N LEU A 329 16.44 11.02 27.97
CA LEU A 329 17.83 10.59 27.94
C LEU A 329 18.68 11.73 27.39
N ASP A 330 19.81 12.02 28.03
CA ASP A 330 20.86 12.82 27.41
C ASP A 330 21.20 12.18 26.06
N THR A 331 21.30 13.00 25.01
CA THR A 331 21.37 12.75 23.54
C THR A 331 22.03 11.47 22.99
N ASN A 332 22.69 10.66 23.80
CA ASN A 332 23.32 9.40 23.41
C ASN A 332 22.45 8.17 23.78
N VAL A 333 21.27 8.10 23.15
CA VAL A 333 20.26 7.05 23.33
C VAL A 333 20.88 5.65 23.15
N GLY A 334 21.71 5.45 22.11
CA GLY A 334 22.39 4.19 21.84
C GLY A 334 23.27 3.72 23.00
N SER A 335 24.18 4.58 23.48
CA SER A 335 25.07 4.21 24.60
C SER A 335 24.34 3.91 25.90
N THR A 336 23.24 4.63 26.17
CA THR A 336 22.44 4.42 27.39
C THR A 336 21.70 3.10 27.31
N MET A 337 21.10 2.80 26.15
CA MET A 337 20.43 1.53 25.92
C MET A 337 21.40 0.35 25.94
N ASP A 338 22.59 0.48 25.34
CA ASP A 338 23.60 -0.56 25.37
C ASP A 338 24.00 -0.87 26.81
N HIS A 339 24.21 0.15 27.64
CA HIS A 339 24.45 -0.02 29.08
C HIS A 339 23.32 -0.82 29.74
N TYR A 340 22.06 -0.43 29.63
CA TYR A 340 20.97 -1.16 30.29
C TYR A 340 20.74 -2.56 29.72
N CYS A 341 21.00 -2.77 28.43
CA CYS A 341 20.78 -4.04 27.75
C CYS A 341 21.92 -5.05 27.88
N THR A 342 23.13 -4.59 28.20
CA THR A 342 24.31 -5.45 28.34
C THR A 342 24.85 -5.52 29.77
N SER A 343 24.64 -4.48 30.59
CA SER A 343 25.07 -4.46 32.01
C SER A 343 24.14 -5.24 32.94
N ALA A 344 22.95 -5.65 32.46
CA ALA A 344 22.09 -6.61 33.14
C ALA A 344 22.74 -8.01 33.13
N GLN A 345 23.84 -8.16 33.88
CA GLN A 345 24.55 -9.43 34.06
C GLN A 345 23.75 -10.39 34.95
N SER A 346 23.52 -11.57 34.36
CA SER A 346 23.52 -12.94 34.91
C SER A 346 22.60 -13.37 36.06
N ASP A 347 22.26 -12.53 37.03
CA ASP A 347 21.69 -13.09 38.28
C ASP A 347 20.18 -13.37 38.20
N ALA A 348 19.47 -12.72 37.29
CA ALA A 348 18.05 -12.99 37.03
C ALA A 348 17.82 -14.17 36.06
N VAL A 349 18.80 -14.51 35.22
CA VAL A 349 18.58 -15.46 34.11
C VAL A 349 18.66 -16.92 34.56
N ALA A 350 19.40 -17.23 35.64
CA ALA A 350 19.49 -18.59 36.16
C ALA A 350 18.17 -19.10 36.78
N ASN A 351 17.33 -18.22 37.33
CA ASN A 351 16.08 -18.59 37.99
C ASN A 351 14.82 -18.40 37.11
N VAL A 352 14.88 -17.59 36.05
CA VAL A 352 13.71 -17.33 35.19
C VAL A 352 13.57 -18.39 34.08
N ILE A 353 14.65 -18.99 33.59
CA ILE A 353 14.57 -20.05 32.55
C ILE A 353 13.79 -21.29 33.04
N ASN A 354 13.73 -21.54 34.36
CA ASN A 354 12.96 -22.65 34.93
C ASN A 354 11.49 -22.30 35.24
N ASN A 355 11.11 -21.02 35.20
CA ASN A 355 9.76 -20.53 35.55
C ASN A 355 9.03 -19.83 34.41
N CYS A 356 9.71 -19.56 33.29
CA CYS A 356 9.01 -19.31 32.03
C CYS A 356 8.47 -20.66 31.52
N ASP A 357 7.30 -21.06 32.03
CA ASP A 357 6.40 -21.81 31.17
C ASP A 357 6.29 -20.97 29.90
N VAL A 358 6.85 -21.49 28.80
CA VAL A 358 6.52 -21.00 27.47
C VAL A 358 5.00 -21.02 27.46
N GLN A 359 4.37 -19.85 27.60
CA GLN A 359 2.93 -19.78 27.54
C GLN A 359 2.57 -20.54 26.27
N PRO A 360 1.76 -21.60 26.36
CA PRO A 360 1.36 -22.34 25.18
C PRO A 360 0.88 -21.29 24.21
N LEU A 361 1.48 -21.23 23.01
CA LEU A 361 0.96 -20.43 21.91
C LEU A 361 -0.56 -20.57 21.99
N SER A 362 -1.28 -19.46 22.18
CA SER A 362 -2.72 -19.51 22.37
C SER A 362 -3.31 -20.48 21.36
N GLU A 363 -4.23 -21.35 21.79
CA GLU A 363 -4.63 -22.62 21.16
C GLU A 363 -5.13 -22.55 19.70
N ARG A 364 -4.95 -21.43 19.00
CA ARG A 364 -5.41 -21.15 17.64
C ARG A 364 -4.31 -20.91 16.59
N LYS A 365 -3.06 -21.34 16.82
CA LYS A 365 -1.94 -21.09 15.88
C LYS A 365 -1.49 -22.27 15.02
N TYR A 366 -2.08 -23.46 15.17
CA TYR A 366 -1.84 -24.59 14.27
C TYR A 366 -3.08 -25.49 14.16
N LEU A 367 -3.29 -26.08 12.99
CA LEU A 367 -4.44 -26.92 12.66
C LEU A 367 -3.96 -28.32 12.28
N LEU A 368 -4.56 -29.34 12.89
CA LEU A 368 -4.38 -30.71 12.45
C LEU A 368 -5.10 -30.91 11.12
N LEU A 369 -4.34 -31.14 10.04
CA LEU A 369 -4.91 -31.29 8.71
C LEU A 369 -5.21 -32.76 8.40
N ARG A 370 -4.32 -33.69 8.78
CA ARG A 370 -4.46 -35.14 8.49
C ARG A 370 -3.84 -36.02 9.58
N HIS A 371 -4.46 -37.18 9.78
CA HIS A 371 -3.91 -38.29 10.57
C HIS A 371 -3.22 -39.31 9.66
N ASN A 372 -2.27 -40.05 10.22
CA ASN A 372 -1.52 -41.13 9.57
C ASN A 372 -0.88 -40.70 8.25
N MET A 373 -0.41 -39.46 8.17
CA MET A 373 0.15 -38.90 6.94
C MET A 373 1.41 -38.10 7.22
N LYS A 374 2.30 -38.08 6.23
CA LYS A 374 3.48 -37.21 6.17
C LYS A 374 3.75 -36.75 4.74
N PRO A 375 4.52 -35.68 4.54
CA PRO A 375 5.03 -35.33 3.21
C PRO A 375 5.81 -36.49 2.57
N VAL A 376 5.72 -36.63 1.24
CA VAL A 376 6.60 -37.53 0.48
C VAL A 376 8.07 -37.19 0.75
N ASN A 377 8.94 -38.20 0.75
CA ASN A 377 10.35 -38.04 1.10
C ASN A 377 11.13 -37.10 0.15
N THR A 378 10.55 -36.69 -0.99
CA THR A 378 11.13 -35.72 -1.92
C THR A 378 11.00 -34.27 -1.45
N PHE A 379 10.13 -33.98 -0.46
CA PHE A 379 10.08 -32.64 0.13
C PHE A 379 11.27 -32.41 1.06
N GLN A 380 11.91 -31.26 0.91
CA GLN A 380 13.00 -30.86 1.77
C GLN A 380 12.50 -30.65 3.20
N GLN A 381 13.09 -31.38 4.15
CA GLN A 381 12.91 -31.12 5.57
C GLN A 381 13.67 -29.85 5.93
N LEU A 382 13.00 -28.91 6.59
CA LEU A 382 13.66 -27.69 7.10
C LEU A 382 14.45 -28.00 8.38
N SER A 383 13.90 -28.85 9.25
CA SER A 383 14.49 -29.25 10.52
C SER A 383 13.81 -30.51 11.04
N SER A 384 14.50 -31.28 11.86
CA SER A 384 13.92 -32.35 12.67
C SER A 384 14.58 -32.39 14.05
N ALA A 385 13.79 -32.61 15.10
CA ALA A 385 14.28 -32.68 16.49
C ALA A 385 13.24 -33.31 17.43
N ILE A 386 13.68 -33.62 18.65
CA ILE A 386 12.81 -34.11 19.73
C ILE A 386 12.34 -32.91 20.56
N PHE A 387 11.02 -32.77 20.71
CA PHE A 387 10.36 -31.72 21.49
C PHE A 387 9.49 -32.33 22.57
N ARG A 388 9.48 -31.72 23.75
CA ARG A 388 8.71 -32.20 24.92
C ARG A 388 7.19 -32.17 24.70
N SER A 389 6.71 -31.39 23.73
CA SER A 389 5.28 -31.23 23.48
C SER A 389 5.00 -30.79 22.03
N LEU A 390 3.77 -31.03 21.58
CA LEU A 390 3.27 -30.56 20.28
C LEU A 390 3.36 -29.02 20.15
N PRO A 391 2.94 -28.21 21.15
CA PRO A 391 3.14 -26.76 21.12
C PRO A 391 4.60 -26.35 20.95
N ALA A 392 5.56 -27.06 21.55
CA ALA A 392 6.98 -26.74 21.43
C ALA A 392 7.50 -26.99 19.99
N CYS A 393 7.04 -28.08 19.35
CA CYS A 393 7.31 -28.34 17.92
C CYS A 393 6.70 -27.25 17.02
N ALA A 394 5.46 -26.84 17.30
CA ALA A 394 4.82 -25.75 16.55
C ALA A 394 5.58 -24.42 16.73
N ALA A 395 5.99 -24.08 17.96
CA ALA A 395 6.78 -22.89 18.26
C ALA A 395 8.13 -22.90 17.52
N HIS A 396 8.79 -24.06 17.45
CA HIS A 396 10.02 -24.20 16.65
C HIS A 396 9.76 -24.02 15.15
N CYS A 397 8.65 -24.51 14.61
CA CYS A 397 8.29 -24.21 13.23
C CYS A 397 8.13 -22.69 13.03
N PHE A 398 7.49 -21.97 13.94
CA PHE A 398 7.34 -20.51 13.85
C PHE A 398 8.66 -19.73 13.78
N THR A 399 9.77 -20.27 14.32
CA THR A 399 11.07 -19.60 14.29
C THR A 399 11.88 -19.90 13.02
N LEU A 400 11.49 -20.93 12.25
CA LEU A 400 12.19 -21.31 11.02
C LEU A 400 11.66 -20.54 9.81
N ALA A 401 12.58 -20.01 9.00
CA ALA A 401 12.23 -19.41 7.71
C ALA A 401 11.48 -20.42 6.83
N TYR A 402 10.40 -19.97 6.21
CA TYR A 402 9.52 -20.75 5.34
C TYR A 402 8.77 -21.91 6.01
N CYS A 403 8.87 -22.13 7.32
CA CYS A 403 8.09 -23.20 7.92
C CYS A 403 6.60 -22.84 7.94
N ARG A 404 5.80 -23.67 7.28
CA ARG A 404 4.33 -23.52 7.21
C ARG A 404 3.60 -24.79 7.68
N SER A 405 4.32 -25.90 7.81
CA SER A 405 3.75 -27.18 8.24
C SER A 405 4.75 -28.05 9.01
N PHE A 406 4.24 -29.03 9.76
CA PHE A 406 5.07 -29.97 10.49
C PHE A 406 4.35 -31.29 10.78
N THR A 407 5.11 -32.36 10.99
CA THR A 407 4.62 -33.63 11.53
C THR A 407 5.08 -33.82 12.96
N TYR A 408 4.22 -34.37 13.82
CA TYR A 408 4.56 -34.66 15.22
C TYR A 408 4.05 -36.03 15.67
N ASN A 409 4.95 -36.87 16.16
CA ASN A 409 4.64 -38.16 16.79
C ASN A 409 5.63 -38.49 17.90
N ASP A 410 5.13 -38.91 19.07
CA ASP A 410 5.93 -39.36 20.21
C ASP A 410 7.16 -38.48 20.50
N SER A 411 6.96 -37.16 20.57
CA SER A 411 8.01 -36.15 20.78
C SER A 411 8.91 -35.87 19.57
N TYR A 412 8.87 -36.66 18.51
CA TYR A 412 9.61 -36.40 17.29
C TYR A 412 8.86 -35.45 16.36
N CYS A 413 9.52 -34.35 15.99
CA CYS A 413 8.99 -33.29 15.14
C CYS A 413 9.83 -33.19 13.86
N VAL A 414 9.16 -33.05 12.72
CA VAL A 414 9.80 -32.70 11.45
C VAL A 414 9.04 -31.55 10.83
N THR A 415 9.76 -30.50 10.46
CA THR A 415 9.18 -29.25 9.95
C THR A 415 9.43 -29.12 8.45
N TYR A 416 8.46 -28.56 7.74
CA TYR A 416 8.49 -28.41 6.29
C TYR A 416 7.97 -27.03 5.89
N ASP A 417 8.21 -26.68 4.64
CA ASP A 417 7.45 -25.63 3.98
C ASP A 417 5.97 -26.04 3.79
N GLU A 418 5.16 -25.26 3.07
CA GLU A 418 3.77 -25.60 2.78
C GLU A 418 3.69 -26.83 1.85
N VAL A 419 3.21 -27.95 2.40
CA VAL A 419 2.91 -29.16 1.64
C VAL A 419 1.39 -29.32 1.53
N THR A 420 0.89 -29.29 0.29
CA THR A 420 -0.55 -29.49 0.02
C THR A 420 -0.95 -30.95 0.24
N ALA A 421 -2.25 -31.22 0.33
CA ALA A 421 -2.76 -32.58 0.54
C ALA A 421 -2.30 -33.60 -0.53
N ALA A 422 -2.02 -33.15 -1.76
CA ALA A 422 -1.51 -33.99 -2.84
C ALA A 422 -0.08 -34.49 -2.60
N GLY A 423 0.69 -33.79 -1.75
CA GLY A 423 2.06 -34.14 -1.40
C GLY A 423 2.20 -35.08 -0.20
N LEU A 424 1.09 -35.56 0.37
CA LEU A 424 1.08 -36.42 1.55
C LEU A 424 1.00 -37.90 1.16
N ILE A 425 1.70 -38.74 1.92
CA ILE A 425 1.65 -40.19 1.86
C ILE A 425 1.28 -40.79 3.21
N ASP A 426 0.68 -41.98 3.17
CA ASP A 426 0.32 -42.73 4.36
C ASP A 426 1.56 -43.07 5.19
N SER A 427 1.46 -42.79 6.49
CA SER A 427 2.46 -43.13 7.50
C SER A 427 1.77 -43.27 8.85
N PRO A 428 1.44 -44.51 9.27
CA PRO A 428 0.73 -44.78 10.51
C PRO A 428 1.38 -44.09 11.72
N GLY A 429 0.56 -43.47 12.57
CA GLY A 429 0.99 -42.81 13.81
C GLY A 429 1.45 -41.35 13.63
N LEU A 430 1.77 -40.89 12.41
CA LEU A 430 2.12 -39.49 12.18
C LEU A 430 0.89 -38.60 12.07
N ARG A 431 0.95 -37.41 12.69
CA ARG A 431 -0.06 -36.35 12.55
C ARG A 431 0.57 -35.19 11.81
N TYR A 432 -0.11 -34.71 10.76
CA TYR A 432 0.34 -33.58 9.94
C TYR A 432 -0.45 -32.32 10.26
N PHE A 433 0.27 -31.27 10.61
CA PHE A 433 -0.26 -29.98 11.04
C PHE A 433 0.17 -28.87 10.08
N ILE A 434 -0.68 -27.87 9.92
CA ILE A 434 -0.36 -26.60 9.25
C ILE A 434 -0.42 -25.47 10.27
N LEU A 435 0.40 -24.43 10.10
CA LEU A 435 0.28 -23.23 10.91
C LEU A 435 -0.97 -22.45 10.50
N ALA A 436 -1.77 -22.03 11.48
CA ALA A 436 -2.87 -21.09 11.26
C ALA A 436 -2.28 -19.69 11.33
N ILE A 437 -2.16 -19.04 10.17
CA ILE A 437 -1.71 -17.65 10.02
C ILE A 437 -2.91 -16.73 10.20
#